data_AF-A0A932ARN5-F1
#
_entry.id   AF-A0A932ARN5-F1
#
_cell.length_a   1.000
_cell.length_b   1.000
_cell.length_c   1.000
_cell.angle_alpha   90.00
_cell.angle_beta   90.00
_cell.angle_gamma   90.00
#
_symmetry.space_group_name_H-M   'P 1'
#
loop_
_entity.id
_entity.type
_entity.pdbx_description
1 polymer ?
#
loop_
_entity_poly.entity_id
_entity_poly.type
_entity_poly.pdbx_seq_one_letter_code
_entity_poly.pdbx_strand_id
1 'polypeptide(L)' 'MTIRRTLDCLIASVCIREGRALLHADADFDRLAAHTRLRALTR' A
#
# COMPACT_ATOMS: atom_id res chain seq x y z
N MET A 1 -19.18 8.06 3.99
CA MET A 1 -18.54 6.79 3.65
C MET A 1 -17.38 7.10 2.71
N THR A 2 -16.13 6.95 3.17
CA THR A 2 -14.95 7.43 2.44
C THR A 2 -14.36 6.29 1.60
N ILE A 3 -14.10 6.53 0.32
CA ILE A 3 -13.56 5.54 -0.64
C ILE A 3 -12.03 5.37 -0.43
N ARG A 4 -11.60 5.08 0.81
CA ARG A 4 -10.16 4.97 1.16
C ARG A 4 -9.55 3.71 0.56
N ARG A 5 -10.20 2.55 0.74
CA ARG A 5 -9.68 1.24 0.31
C ARG A 5 -9.36 1.12 -1.16
N THR A 6 -10.19 1.69 -2.05
CA THR A 6 -9.91 1.63 -3.50
C THR A 6 -8.67 2.42 -3.86
N LEU A 7 -8.49 3.58 -3.23
CA LEU A 7 -7.32 4.43 -3.45
C LEU A 7 -6.05 3.77 -2.89
N ASP A 8 -6.13 3.12 -1.73
CA ASP A 8 -5.01 2.40 -1.12
C ASP A 8 -4.50 1.27 -2.04
N CYS A 9 -5.43 0.51 -2.64
CA CYS A 9 -5.08 -0.51 -3.64
C CYS A 9 -4.45 0.09 -4.90
N LEU A 10 -4.93 1.26 -5.36
CA LEU A 10 -4.34 1.95 -6.51
C LEU A 10 -2.90 2.40 -6.23
N ILE A 11 -2.67 3.04 -5.07
CA ILE A 11 -1.33 3.46 -4.65
C ILE A 11 -0.40 2.24 -4.58
N ALA A 12 -0.84 1.16 -3.93
CA ALA A 12 -0.08 -0.07 -3.82
C ALA A 12 0.24 -0.68 -5.20
N SER A 13 -0.73 -0.69 -6.12
CA SER A 13 -0.53 -1.22 -7.48
C SER A 13 0.56 -0.47 -8.24
N VAL A 14 0.61 0.87 -8.10
CA VAL A 14 1.63 1.70 -8.71
C VAL A 14 2.99 1.40 -8.08
N CYS A 15 3.09 1.34 -6.75
CA CYS A 15 4.35 1.02 -6.08
C CYS A 15 4.90 -0.36 -6.48
N ILE A 16 4.02 -1.37 -6.57
CA ILE A 16 4.40 -2.72 -7.04
C ILE A 16 4.89 -2.67 -8.48
N ARG A 17 4.17 -1.99 -9.39
CA ARG A 17 4.54 -1.89 -10.80
C ARG A 17 5.88 -1.18 -11.00
N GLU A 18 6.14 -0.13 -10.24
CA GLU A 18 7.38 0.63 -10.30
C GLU A 18 8.51 0.01 -9.46
N GLY A 19 8.25 -1.09 -8.72
CA GLY A 19 9.22 -1.73 -7.84
C GLY A 19 9.66 -0.89 -6.64
N ARG A 20 8.85 0.10 -6.24
CA ARG A 20 9.17 1.08 -5.17
C ARG A 20 8.56 0.65 -3.83
N ALA A 21 9.23 1.04 -2.74
CA ALA A 21 8.68 0.91 -1.40
C ALA A 21 7.73 2.08 -1.09
N LEU A 22 6.63 1.78 -0.39
CA LEU A 22 5.63 2.75 0.05
C LEU A 22 5.90 3.13 1.51
N LEU A 23 6.26 4.39 1.75
CA LEU A 23 6.31 4.96 3.10
C LEU A 23 4.90 5.35 3.53
N HIS A 24 4.45 4.84 4.67
CA HIS A 24 3.11 5.11 5.18
C HIS A 24 3.07 5.20 6.72
N ALA A 25 1.93 5.66 7.24
CA ALA A 25 1.59 5.66 8.66
C ALA A 25 0.21 4.99 8.92
N ASP A 26 -0.29 4.25 7.93
CA ASP A 26 -1.60 3.58 7.97
C ASP A 26 -1.39 2.05 7.94
N ALA A 27 -1.79 1.35 9.01
CA ALA A 27 -1.58 -0.08 9.17
C ALA A 27 -2.31 -0.94 8.11
N ASP A 28 -3.25 -0.37 7.35
CA ASP A 28 -3.88 -1.08 6.23
C ASP A 28 -2.89 -1.42 5.11
N PHE A 29 -1.83 -0.62 4.92
CA PHE A 29 -0.78 -0.96 3.96
C PHE A 29 0.11 -2.12 4.42
N ASP A 30 0.31 -2.30 5.73
CA ASP A 30 1.02 -3.48 6.25
C ASP A 30 0.21 -4.76 5.98
N ARG A 31 -1.11 -4.69 6.22
CA ARG A 31 -2.03 -5.81 5.90
C ARG A 31 -2.03 -6.12 4.40
N LEU A 32 -1.97 -5.08 3.57
CA LEU A 32 -1.91 -5.24 2.12
C LEU A 32 -0.56 -5.84 1.68
N ALA A 33 0.54 -5.42 2.28
CA ALA A 33 1.88 -5.98 2.03
C ALA A 33 1.98 -7.45 2.44
N ALA A 34 1.26 -7.88 3.49
CA ALA A 34 1.23 -9.29 3.89
C ALA A 34 0.60 -10.23 2.84
N HIS A 35 -0.25 -9.70 1.94
CA HIS A 35 -0.97 -10.49 0.93
C HIS A 35 -0.56 -10.16 -0.51
N THR A 36 0.39 -9.25 -0.71
CA THR A 36 0.81 -8.78 -2.05
C THR A 36 2.33 -8.65 -2.12
N ARG A 37 2.86 -8.21 -3.27
CA ARG A 37 4.29 -7.90 -3.43
C ARG A 37 4.65 -6.47 -3.01
N LEU A 38 3.75 -5.77 -2.32
CA LEU A 38 3.99 -4.40 -1.87
C LEU A 38 5.11 -4.38 -0.82
N ARG A 39 6.08 -3.49 -0.99
CA ARG A 39 7.11 -3.22 0.01
C ARG A 39 6.65 -2.05 0.87
N ALA A 40 6.15 -2.32 2.07
CA ALA A 40 5.71 -1.32 3.02
C ALA A 40 6.85 -0.89 3.94
N LEU A 41 6.97 0.43 4.18
CA LEU A 41 7.83 1.03 5.19
C LEU A 41 6.94 1.86 6.10
N THR A 42 6.90 1.50 7.37
CA THR A 42 6.15 2.26 8.39
C THR A 42 7.07 3.34 8.98
N ARG A 43 6.54 4.56 9.14
CA ARG A 43 7.22 5.64 9.89
C ARG A 43 6.92 5.58 11.38
#